data_AF-A0A1T4PTL1-F1
#
_entry.id   AF-A0A1T4PTL1-F1
#
_cell.length_a   1.000
_cell.length_b   1.000
_cell.length_c   1.000
_cell.angle_alpha   90.00
_cell.angle_beta   90.00
_cell.angle_gamma   90.00
#
_symmetry.space_group_name_H-M   'P 1'
#
loop_
_entity.id
_entity.type
_entity.pdbx_description
1 polymer ?
#
loop_
_entity_poly.entity_id
_entity_poly.type
_entity_poly.pdbx_seq_one_letter_code
_entity_poly.pdbx_strand_id
1 'polypeptide(L)'
;MIRPVTFEPLAQRQIRALAPPDRAALSEVLLDLAGAADPMTVVDPYLPGGIGPLPFHGVVLTDSAEAVVTLYLDHVRVVAVRPRHCPLP
;
A
#
# COMPACT_ATOMS: atom_id res chain seq x y z
N MET A 1 5.12 17.60 2.31
CA MET A 1 6.27 16.91 1.69
C MET A 1 5.80 15.51 1.33
N ILE A 2 6.11 15.03 0.13
CA ILE A 2 5.77 13.66 -0.28
C ILE A 2 6.71 12.70 0.46
N ARG A 3 6.15 11.73 1.17
CA ARG A 3 6.92 10.69 1.85
C ARG A 3 7.51 9.73 0.81
N PRO A 4 8.81 9.38 0.83
CA PRO A 4 9.35 8.35 -0.05
C PRO A 4 8.59 7.03 0.10
N VAL A 5 8.31 6.40 -1.05
CA VAL A 5 7.74 5.04 -1.13
C VAL A 5 8.85 4.05 -1.43
N THR A 6 9.05 3.08 -0.54
CA THR A 6 10.02 1.99 -0.73
C THR A 6 9.31 0.66 -0.87
N PHE A 7 9.91 -0.27 -1.60
CA PHE A 7 9.37 -1.60 -1.82
C PHE A 7 10.31 -2.65 -1.27
N GLU A 8 9.79 -3.54 -0.42
CA GLU A 8 10.48 -4.75 -0.02
C GLU A 8 10.75 -5.66 -1.23
N PRO A 9 11.79 -6.51 -1.22
CA PRO A 9 12.14 -7.37 -2.35
C PRO A 9 10.97 -8.23 -2.86
N LEU A 10 10.11 -8.70 -1.96
CA LEU A 10 8.89 -9.43 -2.32
C LEU A 10 7.91 -8.53 -3.09
N ALA A 11 7.59 -7.35 -2.55
CA ALA A 11 6.72 -6.38 -3.20
C ALA A 11 7.26 -5.93 -4.56
N GLN A 12 8.57 -5.72 -4.70
CA GLN A 12 9.22 -5.39 -5.97
C GLN A 12 9.01 -6.48 -7.03
N ARG A 13 9.08 -7.74 -6.65
CA ARG A 13 8.81 -8.85 -7.57
C ARG A 13 7.34 -8.91 -7.95
N GLN A 14 6.45 -8.71 -6.99
CA GLN A 14 5.01 -8.80 -7.19
C GLN A 14 4.47 -7.65 -8.05
N ILE A 15 4.90 -6.40 -7.81
CA ILE A 15 4.49 -5.25 -8.62
C ILE A 15 4.98 -5.36 -10.07
N ARG A 16 6.12 -6.01 -10.30
CA ARG A 16 6.63 -6.28 -11.65
C ARG A 16 5.84 -7.37 -12.38
N ALA A 17 5.15 -8.24 -11.63
CA ALA A 17 4.31 -9.31 -12.18
C ALA A 17 2.88 -8.85 -12.51
N LEU A 18 2.45 -7.68 -12.02
CA LEU A 18 1.18 -7.08 -12.37
C LEU A 18 1.16 -6.62 -13.84
N ALA A 19 -0.04 -6.61 -14.44
CA ALA A 19 -0.20 -6.02 -15.76
C ALA A 19 0.15 -4.51 -15.71
N PRO A 20 0.66 -3.92 -16.80
CA PRO A 20 0.97 -2.49 -16.85
C PRO A 20 -0.12 -1.54 -16.34
N PRO A 21 -1.43 -1.71 -16.67
CA PRO A 21 -2.47 -0.84 -16.13
C PRO A 21 -2.67 -0.99 -14.62
N ASP A 22 -2.64 -2.21 -14.09
CA ASP A 22 -2.80 -2.49 -12.65
C ASP A 22 -1.65 -1.90 -11.84
N ARG A 23 -0.44 -1.99 -12.39
CA ARG A 23 0.75 -1.38 -11.80
C ARG A 23 0.65 0.15 -11.78
N ALA A 24 0.13 0.76 -12.84
CA ALA A 24 -0.04 2.22 -12.90
C ALA A 24 -1.06 2.68 -11.85
N ALA A 25 -2.24 2.04 -11.81
CA ALA A 25 -3.27 2.33 -10.82
C ALA A 25 -2.75 2.18 -9.38
N LEU A 26 -2.02 1.09 -9.08
CA LEU A 26 -1.44 0.91 -7.75
C LEU A 26 -0.39 1.97 -7.41
N SER A 27 0.40 2.40 -8.39
CA SER A 27 1.42 3.44 -8.19
C SER A 27 0.78 4.80 -7.88
N GLU A 28 -0.32 5.14 -8.54
CA GLU A 28 -1.08 6.36 -8.26
C GLU A 28 -1.60 6.38 -6.83
N VAL A 29 -2.26 5.31 -6.37
CA VAL A 29 -2.79 5.27 -5.01
C VAL A 29 -1.68 5.30 -3.95
N LEU A 30 -0.52 4.67 -4.21
CA LEU A 30 0.64 4.75 -3.32
C LEU A 30 1.24 6.17 -3.25
N LEU A 31 1.22 6.92 -4.35
CA LEU A 31 1.65 8.32 -4.37
C LEU A 31 0.66 9.23 -3.63
N ASP A 32 -0.63 9.00 -3.79
CA ASP A 32 -1.67 9.71 -3.04
C ASP A 32 -1.51 9.48 -1.54
N LEU A 33 -1.31 8.22 -1.12
CA LEU A 33 -1.01 7.86 0.26
C LEU A 33 0.26 8.55 0.79
N ALA A 34 1.32 8.57 -0.01
CA ALA A 34 2.57 9.24 0.36
C ALA A 34 2.42 10.76 0.52
N GLY A 35 1.52 11.38 -0.25
CA GLY A 35 1.21 12.80 -0.21
C GLY A 35 0.15 13.20 0.83
N ALA A 36 -0.61 12.25 1.37
CA ALA A 36 -1.72 12.51 2.28
C ALA A 36 -1.27 13.26 3.55
N ALA A 37 -2.02 14.29 3.94
CA ALA A 37 -1.78 15.03 5.19
C ALA A 37 -1.91 14.10 6.41
N ASP A 38 -2.92 13.24 6.39
CA ASP A 38 -3.11 12.16 7.35
C ASP A 38 -3.25 10.80 6.62
N PRO A 39 -2.18 10.01 6.52
CA PRO A 39 -2.19 8.73 5.81
C PRO A 39 -3.06 7.68 6.52
N MET A 40 -3.45 7.90 7.78
CA MET A 40 -4.37 7.01 8.52
C MET A 40 -5.79 7.02 7.96
N THR A 41 -6.17 8.07 7.23
CA THR A 41 -7.50 8.19 6.61
C THR A 41 -7.61 7.45 5.27
N VAL A 42 -6.47 7.06 4.69
CA VAL A 42 -6.37 6.46 3.35
C VAL A 42 -6.21 4.93 3.42
N VAL A 43 -5.93 4.39 4.61
CA VAL A 43 -5.62 2.97 4.81
C VAL A 43 -6.60 2.36 5.80
N ASP A 44 -7.14 1.17 5.50
CA ASP A 44 -7.98 0.42 6.46
C ASP A 44 -7.12 -0.06 7.65
N PRO A 45 -7.38 0.44 8.89
CA PRO A 45 -6.57 0.12 10.06
C PRO A 45 -6.97 -1.20 10.76
N TYR A 46 -7.99 -1.93 10.29
CA TYR A 46 -8.60 -3.04 11.03
C TYR A 46 -8.34 -4.46 10.48
N LEU A 47 -7.07 -4.81 10.24
CA LEU A 47 -6.64 -6.22 10.30
C LEU A 47 -6.16 -6.53 11.73
N PRO A 48 -6.74 -7.52 12.45
CA PRO A 48 -6.49 -7.72 13.87
C PRO A 48 -5.04 -8.17 14.16
N GLY A 49 -4.34 -7.48 15.06
CA GLY A 49 -3.08 -7.99 15.65
C GLY A 49 -2.01 -6.99 16.13
N GLY A 50 -2.14 -5.67 15.97
CA GLY A 50 -1.08 -4.73 16.35
C GLY A 50 -1.35 -3.91 17.61
N ILE A 51 -0.67 -4.20 18.73
CA ILE A 51 -0.54 -3.28 19.88
C ILE A 51 0.93 -2.91 20.03
N GLY A 52 1.25 -1.62 19.93
CA GLY A 52 2.55 -1.03 20.26
C GLY A 52 2.76 0.34 19.60
N PRO A 53 3.77 1.14 20.01
CA PRO A 53 4.16 2.40 19.36
C PRO A 53 4.89 2.11 18.03
N LEU A 54 4.25 1.31 17.18
CA LEU A 54 4.79 0.61 16.02
C LEU A 54 4.23 1.22 14.74
N PRO A 55 4.96 1.10 13.62
CA PRO A 55 4.52 1.71 12.39
C PRO A 55 3.19 1.11 11.94
N PHE A 56 2.28 1.98 11.49
CA PHE A 56 0.92 1.57 11.17
C PHE A 56 0.94 0.66 9.94
N HIS A 57 0.37 -0.54 10.09
CA HIS A 57 0.17 -1.43 8.96
C HIS A 57 -1.20 -1.20 8.40
N GLY A 58 -1.32 -1.26 7.08
CA GLY A 58 -2.63 -1.49 6.50
C GLY A 58 -2.56 -1.78 5.01
N VAL A 59 -3.72 -1.73 4.37
CA VAL A 59 -3.89 -2.22 3.00
C VAL A 59 -4.39 -1.10 2.12
N VAL A 60 -3.69 -0.91 1.00
CA VAL A 60 -4.11 -0.08 -0.12
C VAL A 60 -4.80 -0.96 -1.14
N LEU A 61 -5.99 -0.56 -1.59
CA LEU A 61 -6.80 -1.33 -2.51
C LEU A 61 -6.94 -0.58 -3.84
N THR A 62 -6.80 -1.31 -4.93
CA THR A 62 -7.32 -0.95 -6.25
C THR A 62 -8.36 -1.98 -6.67
N ASP A 63 -8.94 -1.82 -7.86
CA ASP A 63 -9.90 -2.77 -8.42
C ASP A 63 -9.27 -4.15 -8.68
N SER A 64 -7.97 -4.18 -9.01
CA SER A 64 -7.27 -5.37 -9.49
C SER A 64 -6.11 -5.82 -8.61
N ALA A 65 -5.70 -5.01 -7.63
CA ALA A 65 -4.59 -5.32 -6.74
C ALA A 65 -4.80 -4.78 -5.33
N GLU A 66 -4.10 -5.39 -4.37
CA GLU A 66 -3.96 -4.90 -3.01
C GLU A 66 -2.47 -4.79 -2.68
N ALA A 67 -2.09 -3.77 -1.91
CA ALA A 67 -0.76 -3.61 -1.39
C ALA A 67 -0.80 -3.49 0.14
N VAL A 68 -0.03 -4.34 0.80
CA VAL A 68 0.21 -4.25 2.24
C VAL A 68 1.32 -3.24 2.45
N VAL A 69 1.03 -2.19 3.22
CA VAL A 69 1.95 -1.10 3.51
C VAL A 69 2.22 -1.00 5.00
N THR A 70 3.39 -0.46 5.32
CA THR A 70 3.77 0.02 6.63
C THR A 70 4.01 1.53 6.51
N LEU A 71 3.27 2.31 7.29
CA LEU A 71 3.34 3.76 7.35
C LEU A 71 4.25 4.20 8.49
N TYR A 72 5.23 5.01 8.14
CA TYR A 72 6.06 5.75 9.07
C TYR A 72 5.80 7.24 8.89
N LEU A 73 6.22 8.06 9.87
CA LEU A 73 6.03 9.51 9.81
C LEU A 73 6.65 10.13 8.55
N ASP A 74 7.78 9.59 8.12
CA ASP A 74 8.64 10.11 7.05
C ASP A 74 8.67 9.24 5.79
N HIS A 75 8.18 7.99 5.82
CA HIS A 75 8.22 7.10 4.66
C HIS A 75 7.06 6.11 4.61
N VAL A 76 6.77 5.60 3.42
CA VAL A 76 5.81 4.51 3.17
C VAL A 76 6.59 3.30 2.68
N ARG A 77 6.39 2.16 3.33
CA ARG A 77 7.06 0.91 2.94
C ARG A 77 6.03 -0.09 2.45
N VAL A 78 6.14 -0.50 1.20
CA VAL A 78 5.31 -1.54 0.59
C VAL A 78 5.92 -2.91 0.90
N VAL A 79 5.19 -3.71 1.66
CA VAL A 79 5.63 -5.02 2.16
C VAL A 79 5.28 -6.14 1.18
N ALA A 80 4.08 -6.09 0.61
CA ALA A 80 3.60 -7.06 -0.35
C ALA A 80 2.58 -6.44 -1.31
N VAL A 81 2.48 -7.00 -2.51
CA VAL A 81 1.48 -6.67 -3.52
C VAL A 81 0.83 -7.96 -3.99
N ARG A 82 -0.49 -7.99 -4.08
CA ARG A 82 -1.24 -9.17 -4.53
C ARG A 82 -2.29 -8.77 -5.56
N PRO A 83 -2.51 -9.55 -6.61
CA PRO A 83 -3.68 -9.36 -7.45
C PRO A 83 -4.96 -9.68 -6.64
N ARG A 84 -5.98 -8.84 -6.78
CA ARG A 84 -7.30 -9.10 -6.20
C ARG A 84 -8.10 -9.95 -7.19
N HIS A 85 -8.36 -11.19 -6.80
CA HIS A 85 -9.33 -12.05 -7.49
C HIS A 85 -10.72 -11.87 -6.86
N CYS A 86 -11.30 -10.67 -6.95
CA CYS A 86 -12.74 -10.47 -6.71
C CYS A 86 -13.17 -9.10 -7.26
N PRO A 87 -14.21 -9.04 -8.10
CA PRO A 87 -14.86 -7.76 -8.38
C PRO A 87 -15.53 -7.29 -7.08
N LEU A 88 -15.21 -6.10 -6.60
CA LEU A 88 -16.04 -5.46 -5.58
C LEU A 88 -17.43 -5.17 -6.19
N PRO A 89 -18.52 -5.46 -5.46
CA PRO A 89 -19.89 -5.20 -5.90
C PRO A 89 -20.21 -3.70 -6.03
#